data_AF-A0A3S1SIM1-F1
#
_entry.id   AF-A0A3S1SIM1-F1
#
_cell.length_a   1.000
_cell.length_b   1.000
_cell.length_c   1.000
_cell.angle_alpha   90.00
_cell.angle_beta   90.00
_cell.angle_gamma   90.00
#
_symmetry.space_group_name_H-M   'P 1'
#
loop_
_entity.id
_entity.type
_entity.pdbx_description
1 polymer ?
#
loop_
_entity_poly.entity_id
_entity_poly.type
_entity_poly.pdbx_seq_one_letter_code
_entity_poly.pdbx_strand_id
1 'polypeptide(L)'
;NALKYGEAGNSVGALKVDWNVKGRGRERTLTLNWREAGQKKLEAPAKTGFGTKLIDLNVTRELRGTIARDYRDDGLKVEIRIPLAE
;
A
#
# COMPACT_ATOMS: atom_id res chain seq x y z
N ASN A 1 -2.12 8.24 6.10
CA ASN A 1 -2.77 8.67 4.84
C ASN A 1 -4.25 8.38 4.85
N ALA A 2 -4.69 7.14 5.02
CA ALA A 2 -6.10 6.78 5.27
C ALA A 2 -6.83 7.73 6.25
N LEU A 3 -6.24 8.01 7.41
CA LEU A 3 -6.81 8.91 8.43
C LEU A 3 -6.70 10.42 8.14
N LYS A 4 -5.86 10.84 7.18
CA LYS A 4 -5.55 12.27 6.93
C LYS A 4 -6.11 12.76 5.58
N TYR A 5 -6.37 11.84 4.66
CA TYR A 5 -6.88 12.11 3.31
C TYR A 5 -8.03 11.19 2.90
N GLY A 6 -8.30 10.12 3.65
CA GLY A 6 -9.49 9.30 3.47
C GLY A 6 -10.54 9.73 4.49
N GLU A 7 -11.82 9.70 4.10
CA GLU A 7 -12.95 9.65 5.03
C GLU A 7 -12.98 8.36 5.88
N ALA A 8 -11.84 7.66 6.01
CA ALA A 8 -11.68 6.45 6.81
C ALA A 8 -11.83 6.69 8.33
N GLY A 9 -12.08 7.93 8.76
CA GLY A 9 -12.47 8.25 10.12
C GLY A 9 -13.90 7.82 10.49
N ASN A 10 -14.81 7.64 9.52
CA ASN A 10 -16.25 7.46 9.80
C ASN A 10 -16.92 6.21 9.22
N SER A 11 -16.20 5.30 8.57
CA SER A 11 -16.83 4.08 8.05
C SER A 11 -15.95 2.85 8.24
N VAL A 12 -16.32 2.05 9.23
CA VAL A 12 -15.90 0.65 9.39
C VAL A 12 -16.16 -0.06 8.05
N GLY A 13 -15.12 -0.23 7.23
CA GLY A 13 -15.22 -0.84 5.88
C GLY A 13 -14.39 -0.16 4.79
N ALA A 14 -13.86 1.04 5.01
CA ALA A 14 -13.12 1.77 3.98
C ALA A 14 -11.67 1.29 3.74
N LEU A 15 -11.14 0.39 4.57
CA LEU A 15 -9.77 -0.13 4.46
C LEU A 15 -9.73 -1.65 4.62
N LYS A 16 -9.16 -2.34 3.64
CA LYS A 16 -8.87 -3.77 3.69
C LYS A 16 -7.38 -4.00 3.49
N VAL A 17 -6.78 -4.78 4.41
CA VAL A 17 -5.39 -5.21 4.30
C VAL A 17 -5.36 -6.74 4.29
N ASP A 18 -4.66 -7.31 3.32
CA ASP A 18 -4.40 -8.74 3.22
C ASP A 18 -2.93 -8.98 2.87
N TRP A 19 -2.37 -10.09 3.32
CA TRP A 19 -0.98 -10.44 2.98
C TRP A 19 -0.83 -11.94 2.78
N ASN A 20 0.20 -12.30 2.01
CA ASN A 20 0.63 -13.67 1.86
C ASN A 20 2.16 -13.74 1.74
N VAL A 21 2.71 -14.89 2.12
CA VAL A 21 4.12 -15.21 1.90
C VAL A 21 4.17 -16.37 0.92
N LYS A 22 4.94 -16.21 -0.16
CA LYS A 22 5.18 -17.25 -1.17
C LYS A 22 6.67 -17.49 -1.34
N GLY A 23 7.03 -18.65 -1.91
CA GLY A 23 8.43 -19.06 -2.09
C GLY A 23 8.96 -19.90 -0.92
N ARG A 24 10.25 -20.28 -0.98
CA ARG A 24 10.94 -21.09 0.03
C ARG A 24 12.34 -20.56 0.27
N GLY A 25 12.88 -20.76 1.48
CA GLY A 25 14.22 -20.32 1.86
C GLY A 25 14.45 -18.83 1.59
N ARG A 26 15.53 -18.50 0.88
CA ARG A 26 15.94 -17.14 0.52
C ARG A 26 15.08 -16.47 -0.55
N GLU A 27 14.21 -17.23 -1.22
CA GLU A 27 13.30 -16.70 -2.26
C GLU A 27 11.92 -16.34 -1.70
N ARG A 28 11.72 -16.46 -0.37
CA ARG A 28 10.46 -16.08 0.25
C ARG A 28 10.17 -14.60 0.01
N THR A 29 8.94 -14.31 -0.38
CA THR A 29 8.47 -12.95 -0.64
C THR A 29 7.16 -12.72 0.10
N LEU A 30 7.11 -11.66 0.91
CA LEU A 30 5.88 -11.12 1.46
C LEU A 30 5.22 -10.24 0.40
N THR A 31 3.96 -10.51 0.08
CA THR A 31 3.09 -9.60 -0.68
C THR A 31 2.03 -9.07 0.27
N LEU A 32 2.03 -7.77 0.49
CA LEU A 32 1.03 -7.06 1.29
C LEU A 32 0.17 -6.20 0.37
N ASN A 33 -1.13 -6.43 0.41
CA ASN A 33 -2.14 -5.70 -0.34
C ASN A 33 -2.92 -4.80 0.62
N TRP A 34 -3.02 -3.53 0.26
CA TRP A 34 -3.83 -2.54 0.93
C TRP A 34 -4.85 -2.02 -0.08
N ARG A 35 -6.13 -2.06 0.27
CA ARG A 35 -7.21 -1.47 -0.53
C ARG A 35 -7.99 -0.47 0.30
N GLU A 36 -8.10 0.76 -0.18
CA GLU A 36 -9.01 1.76 0.34
C GLU A 36 -10.22 1.84 -0.57
N ALA A 37 -11.43 1.69 -0.01
CA ALA A 37 -12.67 1.95 -0.72
C ALA A 37 -13.06 3.42 -0.50
N GLY A 38 -13.27 4.16 -1.59
CA GLY A 38 -13.70 5.56 -1.56
C GLY A 38 -15.02 5.74 -2.31
N GLN A 39 -15.80 6.77 -1.95
CA GLN A 39 -17.11 7.03 -2.58
C GLN A 39 -17.02 7.93 -3.83
N LYS A 40 -15.85 8.51 -4.15
CA LYS A 40 -15.68 9.39 -5.31
C LYS A 40 -14.26 9.35 -5.86
N LYS A 41 -14.17 9.28 -7.19
CA LYS A 41 -13.00 9.40 -8.08
C LYS A 41 -11.73 9.83 -7.35
N LEU A 42 -10.93 8.84 -6.98
CA LEU A 42 -9.63 9.08 -6.38
C LEU A 42 -8.61 9.28 -7.50
N GLU A 43 -8.24 10.53 -7.76
CA GLU A 43 -7.15 10.83 -8.69
C GLU A 43 -5.79 10.71 -8.00
N ALA A 44 -4.76 10.39 -8.78
CA ALA A 44 -3.40 10.37 -8.29
C ALA A 44 -3.02 11.77 -7.74
N PRO A 45 -2.49 11.88 -6.51
CA PRO A 45 -2.21 13.18 -5.94
C PRO A 45 -1.06 13.86 -6.71
N ALA A 46 -1.26 15.13 -7.09
CA ALA A 46 -0.24 15.93 -7.78
C ALA A 46 1.04 16.13 -6.95
N LYS A 47 0.97 15.93 -5.62
CA LYS A 47 2.11 15.98 -4.71
C LYS A 47 2.08 14.81 -3.75
N THR A 48 3.19 14.08 -3.70
CA THR A 48 3.39 12.99 -2.73
C THR A 48 3.66 13.56 -1.34
N GLY A 49 2.75 13.30 -0.39
CA GLY A 49 2.92 13.68 1.02
C GLY A 49 4.06 12.94 1.71
N PHE A 50 4.53 13.49 2.84
CA PHE A 50 5.65 12.95 3.63
C PHE A 50 5.48 11.47 3.99
N GLY A 51 4.29 11.06 4.44
CA GLY A 51 4.02 9.67 4.81
C GLY A 51 4.16 8.70 3.63
N THR A 52 3.75 9.10 2.42
CA THR A 52 3.92 8.28 1.22
C THR A 52 5.39 8.16 0.84
N LYS A 53 6.15 9.26 0.93
CA LYS A 53 7.61 9.25 0.70
C LYS A 53 8.35 8.35 1.69
N LEU A 54 7.96 8.36 2.97
CA LEU A 54 8.55 7.48 3.97
C LEU A 54 8.31 6.01 3.65
N ILE A 55 7.08 5.65 3.27
CA ILE A 55 6.76 4.26 2.89
C ILE A 55 7.59 3.84 1.67
N ASP A 56 7.68 4.70 0.64
CA ASP A 56 8.47 4.40 -0.55
C ASP A 56 9.94 4.19 -0.20
N LEU A 57 10.51 5.06 0.64
CA LEU A 57 11.91 4.97 1.03
C LEU A 57 12.20 3.67 1.80
N ASN A 58 11.38 3.35 2.81
CA ASN A 58 11.57 2.16 3.64
C ASN A 58 11.41 0.87 2.81
N VAL A 59 10.38 0.80 1.97
CA VAL A 59 10.13 -0.39 1.13
C VAL A 59 11.26 -0.58 0.13
N THR A 60 11.64 0.46 -0.62
CA THR A 60 12.57 0.30 -1.74
C THR A 60 14.03 0.25 -1.31
N ARG A 61 14.44 1.01 -0.28
CA ARG A 61 15.84 1.07 0.15
C ARG A 61 16.19 0.06 1.23
N GLU A 62 15.42 0.01 2.31
CA GLU A 62 15.77 -0.84 3.45
C GLU A 62 15.37 -2.29 3.21
N LEU A 63 14.19 -2.50 2.64
CA LEU A 63 13.62 -3.84 2.47
C LEU A 63 13.85 -4.45 1.09
N ARG A 64 14.53 -3.73 0.18
CA ARG A 64 14.77 -4.13 -1.22
C ARG A 64 13.48 -4.59 -1.92
N GLY A 65 12.36 -4.01 -1.53
CA GLY A 65 11.04 -4.34 -2.01
C GLY A 65 10.56 -3.41 -3.13
N THR A 66 9.37 -3.70 -3.62
CA THR A 66 8.67 -2.87 -4.61
C THR A 66 7.34 -2.40 -4.04
N ILE A 67 6.90 -1.22 -4.44
CA ILE A 67 5.57 -0.70 -4.13
C ILE A 67 4.89 -0.22 -5.40
N ALA A 68 3.67 -0.68 -5.63
CA ALA A 68 2.81 -0.27 -6.73
C ALA A 68 1.53 0.35 -6.19
N ARG A 69 1.05 1.41 -6.85
CA ARG A 69 -0.19 2.11 -6.50
C ARG A 69 -1.09 2.22 -7.72
N ASP A 70 -2.32 1.73 -7.60
CA ASP A 70 -3.38 1.80 -8.60
C ASP A 70 -4.50 2.67 -8.03
N TYR A 71 -4.60 3.90 -8.55
CA TYR A 71 -5.65 4.86 -8.21
C TYR A 71 -6.83 4.62 -9.16
N ARG A 72 -7.98 4.27 -8.59
CA ARG A 72 -9.17 3.88 -9.32
C ARG A 72 -10.36 4.73 -8.89
N ASP A 73 -11.40 4.73 -9.71
CA ASP A 73 -12.66 5.41 -9.39
C ASP A 73 -13.31 4.88 -8.09
N ASP A 74 -13.07 3.60 -7.76
CA ASP A 74 -13.56 2.91 -6.57
C ASP A 74 -12.61 2.99 -5.35
N GLY A 75 -11.45 3.66 -5.50
CA GLY A 75 -10.51 3.93 -4.43
C GLY A 75 -9.05 3.60 -4.75
N LEU A 76 -8.24 3.30 -3.73
CA LEU A 76 -6.81 3.06 -3.87
C LEU A 76 -6.48 1.58 -3.68
N LYS A 77 -5.67 1.01 -4.57
CA LYS A 77 -4.99 -0.26 -4.32
C LYS A 77 -3.48 -0.02 -4.22
N VAL A 78 -2.87 -0.55 -3.18
CA VAL A 78 -1.41 -0.55 -2.99
C VAL A 78 -0.96 -1.99 -2.83
N GLU A 79 0.03 -2.37 -3.61
CA GLU A 79 0.71 -3.66 -3.48
C GLU A 79 2.17 -3.41 -3.08
N ILE A 80 2.60 -4.05 -2.00
CA ILE A 80 3.97 -4.01 -1.51
C ILE A 80 4.52 -5.43 -1.57
N ARG A 81 5.67 -5.61 -2.24
CA ARG A 81 6.39 -6.88 -2.28
C ARG A 81 7.75 -6.73 -1.61
N ILE A 82 8.04 -7.56 -0.64
CA ILE A 82 9.29 -7.52 0.14
C ILE A 82 9.92 -8.91 0.13
N PRO A 83 11.16 -9.07 -0.36
CA PRO A 83 11.95 -10.27 -0.15
C PRO A 83 12.18 -10.50 1.35
N LEU A 84 11.86 -11.69 1.83
CA LEU A 84 12.17 -12.14 3.18
C LEU A 84 13.52 -12.87 3.11
N ALA A 85 14.59 -12.10 2.98
CA ALA A 85 15.93 -12.64 3.14
C ALA A 85 16.09 -13.08 4.60
N GLU A 86 16.42 -14.35 4.81
CA GLU A 86 16.98 -14.85 6.09
C GLU A 86 18.44 -14.45 6.22
#